data_AF-A0A162AMV9-F1
#
_entry.id   AF-A0A162AMV9-F1
#
_cell.length_a   1.000
_cell.length_b   1.000
_cell.length_c   1.000
_cell.angle_alpha   90.00
_cell.angle_beta   90.00
_cell.angle_gamma   90.00
#
_symmetry.space_group_name_H-M   'P 1'
#
loop_
_entity.id
_entity.type
_entity.pdbx_description
1 polymer ?
#
loop_
_entity_poly.entity_id
_entity_poly.type
_entity_poly.pdbx_seq_one_letter_code
_entity_poly.pdbx_strand_id
1 'polypeptide(L)'
;MEKTKEHVHLIGAVIAFLLLAFYFVIYLYDEATKPKLNYRNCFSKEHMPKSHAFIFDITDPIDNQYIDSVVETALKHLEKVGKGEQVSIFAFTDSTEHSSAPVKVMCSLGTMGSLSEHRVVAINNYKNKIEPQFRQAITDILKKIKERPHSPILESLAEIAASADFQVGQSTVVHIFSDMRQNSDKGLYQQRAVKLVKRSELQLKQFEEQAKHYLADFDRGINLDVHLHFVAIKKPGGANPDQLRVAWRAAFEHIGATTYWSTVAPNSTKL
;
A
#
# COMPACT_ATOMS: atom_id res chain seq x y z
N MET A 1 12.30 -13.84 68.55
CA MET A 1 11.69 -14.36 67.30
C MET A 1 11.27 -13.28 66.31
N GLU A 2 11.28 -11.99 66.68
CA GLU A 2 10.85 -10.88 65.80
C GLU A 2 11.89 -10.48 64.74
N LYS A 3 13.18 -10.39 65.12
CA LYS A 3 14.29 -10.08 64.20
C LYS A 3 14.41 -11.00 62.98
N THR A 4 14.04 -12.27 63.14
CA THR A 4 14.13 -13.26 62.06
C THR A 4 13.08 -13.03 60.97
N LYS A 5 11.92 -12.45 61.31
CA LYS A 5 10.87 -12.12 60.32
C LYS A 5 11.26 -10.91 59.47
N GLU A 6 11.88 -9.90 60.07
CA GLU A 6 12.37 -8.72 59.34
C GLU A 6 13.41 -9.09 58.28
N HIS A 7 14.32 -10.01 58.59
CA HIS A 7 15.32 -10.48 57.61
C HIS A 7 14.69 -11.26 56.46
N VAL A 8 13.66 -12.08 56.72
CA VAL A 8 12.95 -12.82 55.67
C VAL A 8 12.19 -11.87 54.74
N HIS A 9 11.54 -10.83 55.27
CA HIS A 9 10.85 -9.82 54.46
C HIS A 9 11.84 -8.98 53.65
N LEU A 10 12.99 -8.61 54.23
CA LEU A 10 14.03 -7.87 53.52
C LEU A 10 14.62 -8.68 52.37
N ILE A 11 14.92 -9.97 52.60
CA ILE A 11 15.44 -10.87 51.57
C ILE A 11 14.40 -11.05 50.45
N GLY A 12 13.13 -11.24 50.80
CA GLY A 12 12.04 -11.36 49.82
C GLY A 12 11.89 -10.10 48.94
N ALA A 13 12.00 -8.92 49.53
CA ALA A 13 11.93 -7.64 48.79
C ALA A 13 13.11 -7.48 47.83
N VAL A 14 14.33 -7.86 48.25
CA VAL A 14 15.53 -7.80 47.39
C VAL A 14 15.40 -8.75 46.20
N ILE A 15 14.93 -9.98 46.42
CA ILE A 15 14.74 -10.95 45.34
C ILE A 15 13.68 -10.46 44.34
N ALA A 16 12.55 -9.93 44.84
CA ALA A 16 11.51 -9.38 43.98
C ALA A 16 12.04 -8.22 43.12
N PHE A 17 12.82 -7.31 43.72
CA PHE A 17 13.42 -6.19 43.00
C PHE A 17 14.40 -6.66 41.91
N LEU A 18 15.26 -7.65 42.22
CA LEU A 18 16.20 -8.21 41.25
C LEU A 18 15.50 -8.89 40.07
N LEU A 19 14.41 -9.62 40.32
CA LEU A 19 13.61 -10.25 39.25
C LEU A 19 12.94 -9.20 38.36
N LEU A 20 12.43 -8.12 38.96
CA LEU A 20 11.79 -7.02 38.23
C LEU A 20 12.81 -6.25 37.38
N ALA A 21 14.01 -5.99 37.92
CA ALA A 21 15.11 -5.40 37.19
C ALA A 21 15.58 -6.30 36.04
N PHE A 22 15.69 -7.61 36.26
CA PHE A 22 16.07 -8.57 35.22
C PHE A 22 15.02 -8.64 34.10
N TYR A 23 13.73 -8.67 34.45
CA TYR A 23 12.64 -8.59 33.48
C TYR A 23 12.70 -7.29 32.67
N PHE A 24 12.96 -6.15 33.33
CA PHE A 24 13.10 -4.85 32.67
C PHE A 24 14.30 -4.82 31.72
N VAL A 25 15.43 -5.44 32.10
CA VAL A 25 16.60 -5.60 31.22
C VAL A 25 16.28 -6.47 30.01
N ILE A 26 15.57 -7.59 30.18
CA ILE A 26 15.11 -8.43 29.05
C ILE A 26 14.16 -7.65 28.15
N TYR A 27 13.21 -6.91 28.72
CA TYR A 27 12.25 -6.08 27.99
C TYR A 27 12.98 -5.01 27.16
N LEU A 28 13.92 -4.28 27.76
CA LEU A 28 14.74 -3.29 27.06
C LEU A 28 15.64 -3.94 26.01
N TYR A 29 16.19 -5.13 26.28
CA TYR A 29 17.00 -5.87 25.31
C TYR A 29 16.15 -6.33 24.12
N ASP A 30 14.95 -6.85 24.33
CA ASP A 30 14.00 -7.23 23.27
C ASP A 30 13.57 -6.00 22.44
N GLU A 31 13.36 -4.85 23.09
CA GLU A 31 12.99 -3.61 22.40
C GLU A 31 14.18 -2.95 21.66
N ALA A 32 15.41 -3.12 22.16
CA ALA A 32 16.63 -2.63 21.53
C ALA A 32 17.14 -3.56 20.41
N THR A 33 16.89 -4.87 20.50
CA THR A 33 17.32 -5.86 19.50
C THR A 33 16.31 -6.09 18.39
N LYS A 34 15.06 -5.64 18.54
CA LYS A 34 14.17 -5.45 17.40
C LYS A 34 14.70 -4.29 16.57
N PRO A 35 15.32 -4.51 15.39
CA PRO A 35 15.69 -3.41 14.54
C PRO A 35 14.41 -2.65 14.21
N LYS A 36 14.24 -1.45 14.78
CA LYS A 36 13.27 -0.48 14.28
C LYS A 36 13.77 -0.13 12.89
N LEU A 37 13.24 -0.82 11.87
CA LEU A 37 13.45 -0.51 10.46
C LEU A 37 12.95 0.92 10.25
N ASN A 38 13.84 1.88 10.48
CA ASN A 38 13.57 3.28 10.25
C ASN A 38 13.59 3.45 8.73
N TYR A 39 12.42 3.64 8.12
CA TYR A 39 12.27 3.88 6.69
C TYR A 39 13.08 5.08 6.21
N ARG A 40 13.44 6.02 7.11
CA ARG A 40 14.37 7.12 6.82
C ARG A 40 15.78 6.67 6.45
N ASN A 41 16.12 5.40 6.68
CA ASN A 41 17.42 4.79 6.39
C ASN A 41 17.34 3.70 5.30
N CYS A 42 16.40 3.79 4.36
CA CYS A 42 16.45 2.90 3.19
C CYS A 42 17.83 3.02 2.50
N PHE A 43 18.41 1.88 2.12
CA PHE A 43 19.86 1.70 1.98
C PHE A 43 20.55 2.39 0.77
N SER A 44 19.87 3.24 0.01
CA SER A 44 20.48 3.92 -1.14
C SER A 44 21.03 5.30 -0.74
N LYS A 45 22.34 5.41 -0.54
CA LYS A 45 23.02 6.70 -0.36
C LYS A 45 23.43 7.38 -1.68
N GLU A 46 23.39 6.67 -2.80
CA GLU A 46 24.03 7.13 -4.04
C GLU A 46 23.06 7.69 -5.09
N HIS A 47 21.76 7.42 -4.97
CA HIS A 47 20.72 7.96 -5.86
C HIS A 47 19.45 8.18 -5.03
N MET A 48 18.66 9.22 -5.32
CA MET A 48 17.31 9.33 -4.76
C MET A 48 16.57 8.03 -5.07
N PRO A 49 16.28 7.17 -4.08
CA PRO A 49 15.75 5.85 -4.34
C PRO A 49 14.40 5.97 -5.01
N LYS A 50 14.12 5.10 -5.98
CA LYS A 50 12.76 4.96 -6.50
C LYS A 50 11.83 4.62 -5.34
N SER A 51 10.63 5.19 -5.38
CA SER A 51 9.58 4.91 -4.42
C SER A 51 8.48 4.08 -5.07
N HIS A 52 7.94 3.14 -4.30
CA HIS A 52 6.81 2.31 -4.70
C HIS A 52 5.65 2.58 -3.76
N ALA A 53 4.51 2.99 -4.32
CA ALA A 53 3.27 3.15 -3.58
C ALA A 53 2.27 2.07 -3.97
N PHE A 54 1.74 1.35 -2.99
CA PHE A 54 0.64 0.42 -3.15
C PHE A 54 -0.62 1.07 -2.60
N ILE A 55 -1.57 1.36 -3.48
CA ILE A 55 -2.80 2.07 -3.17
C ILE A 55 -3.96 1.09 -3.28
N PHE A 56 -4.75 0.99 -2.21
CA PHE A 56 -5.96 0.16 -2.18
C PHE A 56 -7.19 1.06 -2.08
N ASP A 57 -7.98 1.06 -3.14
CA ASP A 57 -9.22 1.83 -3.27
C ASP A 57 -10.34 0.89 -3.73
N ILE A 58 -11.03 0.26 -2.78
CA ILE A 58 -12.10 -0.68 -3.09
C ILE A 58 -13.36 -0.23 -2.36
N THR A 59 -14.42 -0.03 -3.14
CA THR A 59 -15.70 0.51 -2.65
C THR A 59 -16.61 -0.57 -2.08
N ASP A 60 -16.51 -1.81 -2.59
CA ASP A 60 -17.34 -2.92 -2.14
C ASP A 60 -16.51 -3.97 -1.35
N PRO A 61 -17.12 -4.67 -0.38
CA PRO A 61 -16.48 -5.82 0.25
C PRO A 61 -16.14 -6.89 -0.79
N ILE A 62 -14.94 -7.44 -0.67
CA ILE A 62 -14.47 -8.54 -1.52
C ILE A 62 -14.28 -9.80 -0.67
N ASP A 63 -14.51 -10.97 -1.27
CA ASP A 63 -14.32 -12.24 -0.57
C ASP A 63 -12.84 -12.60 -0.36
N ASN A 64 -12.58 -13.62 0.45
CA ASN A 64 -11.21 -14.06 0.75
C ASN A 64 -10.42 -14.51 -0.50
N GLN A 65 -11.08 -15.02 -1.54
CA GLN A 65 -10.39 -15.45 -2.76
C GLN A 65 -9.88 -14.24 -3.55
N TYR A 66 -10.66 -13.16 -3.61
CA TYR A 66 -10.22 -11.90 -4.18
C TYR A 66 -9.10 -11.26 -3.33
N ILE A 67 -9.23 -11.29 -2.00
CA ILE A 67 -8.18 -10.79 -1.09
C ILE A 67 -6.86 -11.50 -1.37
N ASP A 68 -6.86 -12.84 -1.42
CA ASP A 68 -5.66 -13.62 -1.73
C ASP A 68 -5.08 -13.24 -3.10
N SER A 69 -5.94 -13.05 -4.11
CA SER A 69 -5.50 -12.71 -5.46
C SER A 69 -4.88 -11.32 -5.56
N VAL A 70 -5.43 -10.34 -4.84
CA VAL A 70 -4.88 -8.99 -4.71
C VAL A 70 -3.53 -9.05 -4.00
N VAL A 71 -3.43 -9.77 -2.88
CA VAL A 71 -2.19 -9.95 -2.13
C VAL A 71 -1.11 -10.60 -2.99
N GLU A 72 -1.41 -11.69 -3.69
CA GLU A 72 -0.44 -12.38 -4.57
C GLU A 72 0.02 -11.48 -5.71
N THR A 73 -0.89 -10.66 -6.27
CA THR A 73 -0.53 -9.69 -7.32
C THR A 73 0.38 -8.60 -6.76
N ALA A 74 0.09 -8.06 -5.59
CA ALA A 74 0.92 -7.05 -4.93
C ALA A 74 2.31 -7.61 -4.57
N LEU A 75 2.39 -8.85 -4.09
CA LEU A 75 3.65 -9.52 -3.78
C LEU A 75 4.53 -9.71 -5.03
N LYS A 76 3.95 -10.08 -6.18
CA LYS A 76 4.69 -10.16 -7.45
C LYS A 76 5.31 -8.82 -7.87
N HIS A 77 4.68 -7.71 -7.50
CA HIS A 77 5.26 -6.37 -7.71
C HIS A 77 6.34 -6.05 -6.69
N LEU A 78 6.11 -6.38 -5.41
CA LEU A 78 7.10 -6.22 -4.34
C LEU A 78 8.41 -6.96 -4.65
N GLU A 79 8.35 -8.17 -5.21
CA GLU A 79 9.52 -8.96 -5.60
C GLU A 79 10.41 -8.30 -6.67
N LYS A 80 9.86 -7.33 -7.42
CA LYS A 80 10.56 -6.58 -8.46
C LYS A 80 11.17 -5.28 -7.96
N VAL A 81 10.79 -4.85 -6.75
CA VAL A 81 11.29 -3.62 -6.13
C VAL A 81 12.77 -3.78 -5.79
N GLY A 82 13.58 -2.80 -6.16
CA GLY A 82 15.02 -2.76 -5.93
C GLY A 82 15.39 -2.71 -4.45
N LYS A 83 16.63 -3.11 -4.13
CA LYS A 83 17.12 -3.13 -2.75
C LYS A 83 17.25 -1.71 -2.24
N GLY A 84 16.72 -1.43 -1.06
CA GLY A 84 16.79 -0.11 -0.44
C GLY A 84 15.84 0.91 -1.06
N GLU A 85 14.89 0.49 -1.90
CA GLU A 85 13.79 1.33 -2.34
C GLU A 85 12.68 1.36 -1.27
N GLN A 86 11.99 2.51 -1.17
CA GLN A 86 10.90 2.69 -0.21
C GLN A 86 9.62 2.09 -0.77
N VAL A 87 8.91 1.34 0.08
CA VAL A 87 7.58 0.80 -0.20
C VAL A 87 6.60 1.40 0.79
N SER A 88 5.65 2.17 0.27
CA SER A 88 4.55 2.77 1.04
C SER A 88 3.23 2.08 0.68
N ILE A 89 2.45 1.71 1.68
CA ILE A 89 1.10 1.17 1.51
C ILE A 89 0.11 2.22 1.96
N PHE A 90 -0.78 2.61 1.06
CA PHE A 90 -1.91 3.49 1.30
C PHE A 90 -3.20 2.71 1.13
N ALA A 91 -4.17 3.03 1.97
CA ALA A 91 -5.52 2.51 1.85
C ALA A 91 -6.47 3.67 2.00
N PHE A 92 -7.44 3.75 1.10
CA PHE A 92 -8.56 4.65 1.26
C PHE A 92 -9.70 3.82 1.83
N THR A 93 -9.92 3.99 3.13
CA THR A 93 -10.96 3.37 3.97
C THR A 93 -11.91 4.45 4.47
N ASP A 94 -13.07 4.10 5.05
CA ASP A 94 -13.93 5.07 5.77
C ASP A 94 -13.13 5.93 6.77
N SER A 95 -12.13 5.31 7.40
CA SER A 95 -11.26 5.97 8.39
C SER A 95 -10.09 6.74 7.81
N THR A 96 -9.81 6.61 6.51
CA THR A 96 -8.59 7.13 5.86
C THR A 96 -8.84 7.81 4.52
N GLU A 97 -10.10 8.17 4.21
CA GLU A 97 -10.52 8.79 2.96
C GLU A 97 -9.73 10.07 2.61
N HIS A 98 -9.24 10.78 3.64
CA HIS A 98 -8.40 11.98 3.53
C HIS A 98 -7.04 11.84 4.24
N SER A 99 -6.60 10.60 4.48
CA SER A 99 -5.31 10.37 5.12
C SER A 99 -4.20 10.30 4.07
N SER A 100 -3.40 11.36 4.01
CA SER A 100 -2.13 11.39 3.25
C SER A 100 -1.01 10.57 3.90
N ALA A 101 -1.27 9.99 5.08
CA ALA A 101 -0.34 9.12 5.79
C ALA A 101 -0.46 7.66 5.32
N PRO A 102 0.67 6.99 5.02
CA PRO A 102 0.67 5.58 4.67
C PRO A 102 0.28 4.70 5.88
N VAL A 103 -0.50 3.66 5.63
CA VAL A 103 -0.81 2.61 6.62
C VAL A 103 0.47 1.89 7.05
N LYS A 104 1.42 1.75 6.12
CA LYS A 104 2.71 1.11 6.38
C LYS A 104 3.78 1.66 5.45
N VAL A 105 4.98 1.87 5.99
CA VAL A 105 6.19 2.14 5.21
C VAL A 105 7.24 1.11 5.56
N MET A 106 7.96 0.61 4.55
CA MET A 106 9.07 -0.33 4.71
C MET A 106 10.11 -0.14 3.60
N CYS A 107 11.33 -0.67 3.80
CA CYS A 107 12.35 -0.71 2.76
C CYS A 107 12.36 -2.10 2.10
N SER A 108 12.47 -2.15 0.77
CA SER A 108 12.64 -3.40 0.04
C SER A 108 14.04 -3.99 0.24
N LEU A 109 14.12 -5.32 0.29
CA LEU A 109 15.37 -6.06 0.31
C LEU A 109 15.94 -6.32 -1.09
N GLY A 110 15.21 -5.95 -2.15
CA GLY A 110 15.62 -6.11 -3.54
C GLY A 110 15.20 -7.41 -4.19
N THR A 111 15.36 -7.46 -5.51
CA THR A 111 15.12 -8.68 -6.30
C THR A 111 15.99 -9.85 -5.84
N MET A 112 15.34 -10.98 -5.61
CA MET A 112 15.90 -12.28 -5.20
C MET A 112 17.03 -12.80 -6.11
N GLY A 113 17.13 -12.26 -7.33
CA GLY A 113 18.13 -12.59 -8.34
C GLY A 113 19.55 -12.09 -8.04
N SER A 114 19.70 -11.00 -7.29
CA SER A 114 20.93 -10.16 -7.27
C SER A 114 21.94 -10.48 -6.15
N LEU A 115 21.73 -11.52 -5.34
CA LEU A 115 22.56 -11.83 -4.17
C LEU A 115 23.29 -13.17 -4.36
N SER A 116 24.59 -13.14 -4.63
CA SER A 116 25.35 -14.35 -5.01
C SER A 116 25.84 -15.20 -3.82
N GLU A 117 26.05 -14.65 -2.62
CA GLU A 117 26.46 -15.44 -1.43
C GLU A 117 25.53 -15.29 -0.20
N HIS A 118 24.79 -14.18 -0.09
CA HIS A 118 23.79 -13.98 0.98
C HIS A 118 22.36 -14.31 0.56
N ARG A 119 22.19 -15.02 -0.56
CA ARG A 119 20.88 -15.32 -1.16
C ARG A 119 19.95 -16.03 -0.20
N VAL A 120 20.42 -17.09 0.44
CA VAL A 120 19.60 -17.92 1.36
C VAL A 120 19.16 -17.09 2.56
N VAL A 121 20.06 -16.29 3.13
CA VAL A 121 19.75 -15.43 4.28
C VAL A 121 18.78 -14.31 3.89
N ALA A 122 18.95 -13.70 2.72
CA ALA A 122 18.05 -12.66 2.23
C ALA A 122 16.67 -13.21 1.85
N ILE A 123 16.62 -14.38 1.20
CA ILE A 123 15.38 -15.12 0.92
C ILE A 123 14.65 -15.44 2.23
N ASN A 124 15.36 -15.95 3.22
CA ASN A 124 14.79 -16.26 4.53
C ASN A 124 14.29 -15.00 5.23
N ASN A 125 15.03 -13.89 5.17
CA ASN A 125 14.59 -12.62 5.75
C ASN A 125 13.36 -12.06 5.02
N TYR A 126 13.31 -12.14 3.69
CA TYR A 126 12.14 -11.73 2.90
C TYR A 126 10.91 -12.56 3.29
N LYS A 127 11.01 -13.89 3.20
CA LYS A 127 9.91 -14.83 3.48
C LYS A 127 9.43 -14.80 4.94
N ASN A 128 10.32 -14.53 5.89
CA ASN A 128 9.98 -14.58 7.31
C ASN A 128 9.66 -13.21 7.93
N LYS A 129 10.05 -12.11 7.29
CA LYS A 129 9.86 -10.75 7.86
C LYS A 129 9.08 -9.82 6.95
N ILE A 130 9.44 -9.72 5.67
CA ILE A 130 8.86 -8.72 4.76
C ILE A 130 7.55 -9.21 4.17
N GLU A 131 7.56 -10.36 3.50
CA GLU A 131 6.37 -10.92 2.86
C GLU A 131 5.21 -11.09 3.86
N PRO A 132 5.39 -11.68 5.07
CA PRO A 132 4.28 -11.85 6.01
C PRO A 132 3.72 -10.51 6.49
N GLN A 133 4.58 -9.51 6.73
CA GLN A 133 4.14 -8.18 7.16
C GLN A 133 3.39 -7.44 6.05
N PHE A 134 3.88 -7.53 4.81
CA PHE A 134 3.23 -6.93 3.65
C PHE A 134 1.88 -7.59 3.37
N ARG A 135 1.85 -8.93 3.37
CA ARG A 135 0.63 -9.74 3.26
C ARG A 135 -0.38 -9.37 4.34
N GLN A 136 0.06 -9.31 5.60
CA GLN A 136 -0.81 -8.98 6.72
C GLN A 136 -1.36 -7.56 6.59
N ALA A 137 -0.53 -6.57 6.25
CA ALA A 137 -0.96 -5.18 6.08
C ALA A 137 -2.07 -5.07 5.02
N ILE A 138 -1.89 -5.68 3.85
CA ILE A 138 -2.90 -5.68 2.78
C ILE A 138 -4.16 -6.44 3.21
N THR A 139 -3.99 -7.63 3.79
CA THR A 139 -5.13 -8.45 4.23
C THR A 139 -5.98 -7.71 5.26
N ASP A 140 -5.35 -7.02 6.21
CA ASP A 140 -6.05 -6.26 7.24
C ASP A 140 -6.76 -5.04 6.67
N ILE A 141 -6.17 -4.37 5.67
CA ILE A 141 -6.83 -3.30 4.93
C ILE A 141 -8.10 -3.86 4.28
N LEU A 142 -7.95 -4.89 3.46
CA LEU A 142 -9.03 -5.42 2.62
C LEU A 142 -10.17 -6.03 3.43
N LYS A 143 -9.87 -6.70 4.55
CA LYS A 143 -10.90 -7.27 5.45
C LYS A 143 -11.72 -6.22 6.20
N LYS A 144 -11.20 -5.01 6.36
CA LYS A 144 -11.90 -3.90 7.04
C LYS A 144 -12.76 -3.07 6.08
N ILE A 145 -12.68 -3.32 4.77
CA ILE A 145 -13.46 -2.60 3.77
C ILE A 145 -14.94 -2.92 3.96
N LYS A 146 -15.70 -1.87 4.23
CA LYS A 146 -17.16 -1.86 4.19
C LYS A 146 -17.62 -1.28 2.86
N GLU A 147 -18.87 -1.57 2.49
CA GLU A 147 -19.51 -0.98 1.32
C GLU A 147 -19.55 0.54 1.46
N ARG A 148 -19.11 1.24 0.41
CA ARG A 148 -18.90 2.68 0.41
C ARG A 148 -19.42 3.37 -0.84
N PRO A 149 -19.87 4.62 -0.69
CA PRO A 149 -20.36 5.40 -1.81
C PRO A 149 -19.24 6.08 -2.59
N HIS A 150 -17.98 6.17 -2.16
CA HIS A 150 -16.96 6.96 -2.87
C HIS A 150 -15.62 6.22 -3.04
N SER A 151 -14.95 6.51 -4.16
CA SER A 151 -13.59 6.07 -4.49
C SER A 151 -12.82 7.32 -4.97
N PRO A 152 -11.98 7.92 -4.12
CA PRO A 152 -11.33 9.20 -4.37
C PRO A 152 -9.90 9.04 -4.92
N ILE A 153 -9.69 8.19 -5.93
CA ILE A 153 -8.34 7.84 -6.41
C ILE A 153 -7.54 9.09 -6.81
N LEU A 154 -8.15 10.00 -7.59
CA LEU A 154 -7.45 11.21 -8.07
C LEU A 154 -7.14 12.19 -6.93
N GLU A 155 -8.10 12.41 -6.05
CA GLU A 155 -7.97 13.29 -4.88
C GLU A 155 -6.90 12.75 -3.93
N SER A 156 -6.95 11.46 -3.63
CA SER A 156 -5.97 10.84 -2.76
C SER A 156 -4.59 10.75 -3.39
N LEU A 157 -4.48 10.60 -4.72
CA LEU A 157 -3.18 10.70 -5.39
C LEU A 157 -2.59 12.11 -5.25
N ALA A 158 -3.41 13.15 -5.38
CA ALA A 158 -2.98 14.53 -5.15
C ALA A 158 -2.53 14.74 -3.69
N GLU A 159 -3.31 14.24 -2.72
CA GLU A 159 -2.96 14.30 -1.30
C GLU A 159 -1.68 13.52 -0.97
N ILE A 160 -1.49 12.34 -1.58
CA ILE A 160 -0.26 11.55 -1.44
C ILE A 160 0.92 12.30 -2.03
N ALA A 161 0.78 12.90 -3.22
CA ALA A 161 1.86 13.69 -3.83
C ALA A 161 2.26 14.91 -3.00
N ALA A 162 1.31 15.47 -2.24
CA ALA A 162 1.57 16.54 -1.28
C ALA A 162 2.17 16.05 0.05
N SER A 163 2.16 14.73 0.32
CA SER A 163 2.63 14.14 1.56
C SER A 163 4.15 14.13 1.66
N ALA A 164 4.69 14.52 2.82
CA ALA A 164 6.12 14.46 3.10
C ALA A 164 6.69 13.03 3.13
N ASP A 165 5.83 12.03 3.39
CA ASP A 165 6.21 10.61 3.40
C ASP A 165 6.21 9.98 1.99
N PHE A 166 5.63 10.68 1.01
CA PHE A 166 5.78 10.36 -0.39
C PHE A 166 7.00 11.10 -0.91
N GLN A 167 8.17 10.46 -0.75
CA GLN A 167 9.38 10.97 -1.39
C GLN A 167 9.24 10.79 -2.90
N VAL A 168 8.87 11.90 -3.53
CA VAL A 168 8.95 12.10 -4.97
C VAL A 168 10.44 12.09 -5.32
N GLY A 169 11.00 10.88 -5.50
CA GLY A 169 12.28 10.73 -6.19
C GLY A 169 12.11 11.10 -7.67
N GLN A 170 13.20 11.01 -8.44
CA GLN A 170 13.14 11.24 -9.90
C GLN A 170 12.22 10.24 -10.65
N SER A 171 11.82 9.13 -10.00
CA SER A 171 10.91 8.13 -10.55
C SER A 171 10.13 7.43 -9.42
N THR A 172 8.80 7.38 -9.57
CA THR A 172 7.89 6.73 -8.63
C THR A 172 6.98 5.77 -9.38
N VAL A 173 6.82 4.57 -8.83
CA VAL A 173 5.91 3.55 -9.36
C VAL A 173 4.71 3.43 -8.42
N VAL A 174 3.52 3.61 -8.95
CA VAL A 174 2.26 3.52 -8.19
C VAL A 174 1.46 2.32 -8.66
N HIS A 175 1.17 1.42 -7.74
CA HIS A 175 0.30 0.26 -7.95
C HIS A 175 -1.07 0.55 -7.34
N ILE A 176 -2.09 0.73 -8.17
CA ILE A 176 -3.46 1.04 -7.74
C ILE A 176 -4.32 -0.20 -7.89
N PHE A 177 -4.78 -0.74 -6.78
CA PHE A 177 -5.75 -1.83 -6.71
C PHE A 177 -7.12 -1.23 -6.46
N SER A 178 -7.98 -1.27 -7.47
CA SER A 178 -9.29 -0.64 -7.39
C SER A 178 -10.34 -1.37 -8.22
N ASP A 179 -11.59 -1.27 -7.78
CA ASP A 179 -12.77 -1.57 -8.61
C ASP A 179 -13.06 -0.46 -9.63
N MET A 180 -12.21 0.58 -9.66
CA MET A 180 -12.14 1.68 -10.60
C MET A 180 -13.44 2.51 -10.67
N ARG A 181 -14.17 2.57 -9.56
CA ARG A 181 -15.42 3.31 -9.41
C ARG A 181 -15.22 4.69 -8.79
N GLN A 182 -14.52 5.59 -9.49
CA GLN A 182 -14.32 6.93 -8.95
C GLN A 182 -15.66 7.60 -8.56
N ASN A 183 -15.72 8.16 -7.34
CA ASN A 183 -16.87 8.82 -6.68
C ASN A 183 -18.27 8.24 -7.04
N SER A 184 -18.69 7.12 -6.46
CA SER A 184 -20.06 6.54 -6.60
C SER A 184 -21.20 7.41 -5.99
N ASP A 185 -22.49 7.33 -6.39
CA ASP A 185 -23.35 6.15 -6.61
C ASP A 185 -24.03 6.01 -8.00
N LYS A 186 -24.02 4.84 -8.63
CA LYS A 186 -23.32 3.63 -8.20
C LYS A 186 -21.82 3.66 -8.60
N GLY A 187 -21.33 4.82 -9.09
CA GLY A 187 -19.99 5.17 -9.65
C GLY A 187 -20.12 6.29 -10.69
N LEU A 188 -19.74 7.57 -10.45
CA LEU A 188 -19.90 8.69 -11.42
C LEU A 188 -19.21 8.38 -12.77
N TYR A 189 -18.16 7.56 -12.72
CA TYR A 189 -17.31 7.21 -13.85
C TYR A 189 -17.83 5.98 -14.60
N GLN A 190 -18.52 5.07 -13.92
CA GLN A 190 -19.19 3.94 -14.55
C GLN A 190 -20.36 4.41 -15.42
N GLN A 191 -21.14 5.40 -14.95
CA GLN A 191 -22.21 5.99 -15.74
C GLN A 191 -21.70 6.81 -16.93
N ARG A 192 -20.57 7.52 -16.76
CA ARG A 192 -19.94 8.33 -17.81
C ARG A 192 -19.18 7.46 -18.81
N ALA A 193 -18.43 6.43 -18.39
CA ALA A 193 -17.71 5.50 -19.28
C ALA A 193 -18.64 4.72 -20.22
N VAL A 194 -19.79 4.27 -19.70
CA VAL A 194 -20.83 3.61 -20.52
C VAL A 194 -21.48 4.60 -21.51
N LYS A 195 -21.59 5.89 -21.16
CA LYS A 195 -22.06 6.95 -22.07
C LYS A 195 -20.98 7.47 -23.02
N LEU A 196 -19.70 7.43 -22.64
CA LEU A 196 -18.54 7.83 -23.43
C LEU A 196 -18.38 6.99 -24.70
N VAL A 197 -18.78 5.71 -24.65
CA VAL A 197 -18.84 4.85 -25.84
C VAL A 197 -20.07 5.12 -26.71
N LYS A 198 -21.08 5.85 -26.20
CA LYS A 198 -22.29 6.21 -26.95
C LYS A 198 -22.41 7.68 -27.37
N ARG A 199 -21.71 8.66 -26.75
CA ARG A 199 -21.62 10.07 -27.22
C ARG A 199 -20.63 10.99 -26.46
N SER A 200 -19.81 11.67 -27.27
CA SER A 200 -19.13 12.97 -27.12
C SER A 200 -17.78 13.07 -26.37
N GLU A 201 -16.79 13.59 -27.10
CA GLU A 201 -15.50 14.12 -26.61
C GLU A 201 -15.63 15.09 -25.42
N LEU A 202 -16.79 15.74 -25.27
CA LEU A 202 -17.05 16.71 -24.21
C LEU A 202 -17.00 16.08 -22.80
N GLN A 203 -17.47 14.84 -22.65
CA GLN A 203 -17.43 14.13 -21.36
C GLN A 203 -16.01 13.70 -20.98
N LEU A 204 -15.18 13.37 -21.99
CA LEU A 204 -13.78 13.06 -21.80
C LEU A 204 -13.01 14.32 -21.40
N LYS A 205 -13.27 15.44 -22.09
CA LYS A 205 -12.69 16.74 -21.75
C LYS A 205 -13.04 17.20 -20.34
N GLN A 206 -14.30 17.07 -19.91
CA GLN A 206 -14.68 17.43 -18.53
C GLN A 206 -13.94 16.59 -17.49
N PHE A 207 -13.69 15.32 -17.79
CA PHE A 207 -12.89 14.44 -16.94
C PHE A 207 -11.42 14.83 -16.93
N GLU A 208 -10.84 15.12 -18.09
CA GLU A 208 -9.47 15.65 -18.21
C GLU A 208 -9.31 16.95 -17.42
N GLU A 209 -10.29 17.87 -17.46
CA GLU A 209 -10.27 19.12 -16.68
C GLU A 209 -10.36 18.89 -15.16
N GLN A 210 -11.10 17.88 -14.71
CA GLN A 210 -11.12 17.52 -13.28
C GLN A 210 -9.80 16.88 -12.85
N ALA A 211 -9.24 15.99 -13.67
CA ALA A 211 -7.92 15.41 -13.42
C ALA A 211 -6.83 16.48 -13.40
N LYS A 212 -6.88 17.46 -14.32
CA LYS A 212 -6.03 18.66 -14.31
C LYS A 212 -6.10 19.38 -12.99
N HIS A 213 -7.30 19.65 -12.49
CA HIS A 213 -7.47 20.41 -11.26
C HIS A 213 -6.81 19.72 -10.07
N TYR A 214 -7.03 18.41 -9.89
CA TYR A 214 -6.47 17.67 -8.77
C TYR A 214 -4.97 17.40 -8.93
N LEU A 215 -4.50 17.21 -10.15
CA LEU A 215 -3.13 16.78 -10.41
C LEU A 215 -2.24 17.92 -10.94
N ALA A 216 -2.70 19.18 -10.91
CA ALA A 216 -1.89 20.33 -11.32
C ALA A 216 -0.56 20.42 -10.56
N ASP A 217 -0.53 19.94 -9.33
CA ASP A 217 0.68 19.93 -8.49
C ASP A 217 1.66 18.78 -8.82
N PHE A 218 1.26 17.80 -9.65
CA PHE A 218 2.14 16.71 -10.10
C PHE A 218 3.15 17.15 -11.18
N ASP A 219 3.02 18.35 -11.75
CA ASP A 219 3.83 18.89 -12.87
C ASP A 219 5.30 19.23 -12.48
N ARG A 220 5.86 18.57 -11.47
CA ARG A 220 7.21 18.81 -10.91
C ARG A 220 8.30 17.93 -11.54
N GLY A 221 8.10 17.42 -12.76
CA GLY A 221 9.10 16.60 -13.46
C GLY A 221 9.23 15.16 -12.91
N ILE A 222 8.12 14.57 -12.48
CA ILE A 222 8.05 13.23 -11.89
C ILE A 222 7.84 12.21 -13.03
N ASN A 223 8.72 11.22 -13.16
CA ASN A 223 8.41 10.04 -13.97
C ASN A 223 7.49 9.11 -13.16
N LEU A 224 6.20 9.17 -13.45
CA LEU A 224 5.19 8.36 -12.77
C LEU A 224 4.79 7.14 -13.62
N ASP A 225 5.08 5.95 -13.11
CA ASP A 225 4.60 4.70 -13.70
C ASP A 225 3.39 4.21 -12.91
N VAL A 226 2.19 4.23 -13.51
CA VAL A 226 0.95 3.83 -12.85
C VAL A 226 0.52 2.44 -13.33
N HIS A 227 0.57 1.47 -12.43
CA HIS A 227 0.02 0.14 -12.64
C HIS A 227 -1.41 0.06 -12.07
N LEU A 228 -2.38 -0.01 -12.97
CA LEU A 228 -3.80 -0.13 -12.66
C LEU A 228 -4.18 -1.62 -12.60
N HIS A 229 -4.60 -2.06 -11.43
CA HIS A 229 -5.05 -3.41 -11.14
C HIS A 229 -6.56 -3.40 -10.89
N PHE A 230 -7.34 -3.74 -11.92
CA PHE A 230 -8.79 -3.78 -11.81
C PHE A 230 -9.25 -5.01 -11.03
N VAL A 231 -9.91 -4.79 -9.90
CA VAL A 231 -10.52 -5.85 -9.07
C VAL A 231 -11.96 -6.04 -9.52
N ALA A 232 -12.22 -7.14 -10.24
CA ALA A 232 -13.51 -7.37 -10.90
C ALA A 232 -14.59 -7.84 -9.91
N ILE A 233 -15.29 -6.91 -9.27
CA ILE A 233 -16.37 -7.25 -8.34
C ILE A 233 -17.61 -7.65 -9.14
N LYS A 234 -18.13 -8.87 -8.93
CA LYS A 234 -19.32 -9.40 -9.62
C LYS A 234 -20.59 -8.66 -9.13
N LYS A 235 -20.85 -7.45 -9.63
CA LYS A 235 -22.15 -6.76 -9.50
C LYS A 235 -22.82 -6.58 -10.87
N PRO A 236 -24.13 -6.84 -11.01
CA PRO A 236 -24.88 -6.56 -12.24
C PRO A 236 -24.79 -5.08 -12.62
N GLY A 237 -24.52 -4.79 -13.89
CA GLY A 237 -24.41 -3.41 -14.40
C GLY A 237 -23.03 -2.78 -14.27
N GLY A 238 -21.99 -3.55 -13.90
CA GLY A 238 -20.57 -3.16 -13.95
C GLY A 238 -20.17 -2.46 -15.25
N ALA A 239 -19.35 -1.40 -15.19
CA ALA A 239 -18.72 -0.87 -16.40
C ALA A 239 -17.81 -1.92 -17.02
N ASN A 240 -17.74 -1.93 -18.36
CA ASN A 240 -16.81 -2.80 -19.06
C ASN A 240 -15.36 -2.37 -18.69
N PRO A 241 -14.50 -3.31 -18.25
CA PRO A 241 -13.09 -3.01 -17.93
C PRO A 241 -12.34 -2.26 -19.04
N ASP A 242 -12.64 -2.54 -20.31
CA ASP A 242 -12.03 -1.85 -21.44
C ASP A 242 -12.40 -0.35 -21.49
N GLN A 243 -13.64 0.00 -21.11
CA GLN A 243 -14.10 1.39 -21.08
C GLN A 243 -13.46 2.16 -19.93
N LEU A 244 -13.35 1.52 -18.75
CA LEU A 244 -12.65 2.10 -17.61
C LEU A 244 -11.17 2.30 -17.93
N ARG A 245 -10.53 1.34 -18.60
CA ARG A 245 -9.13 1.46 -19.04
C ARG A 245 -8.90 2.68 -19.93
N VAL A 246 -9.79 2.96 -20.88
CA VAL A 246 -9.66 4.14 -21.76
C VAL A 246 -9.78 5.43 -20.97
N ALA A 247 -10.77 5.54 -20.08
CA ALA A 247 -10.96 6.72 -19.26
C ALA A 247 -9.75 6.95 -18.34
N TRP A 248 -9.34 5.93 -17.57
CA TRP A 248 -8.21 6.07 -16.65
C TRP A 248 -6.90 6.38 -17.35
N ARG A 249 -6.64 5.75 -18.51
CA ARG A 249 -5.47 6.06 -19.34
C ARG A 249 -5.45 7.55 -19.70
N ALA A 250 -6.56 8.11 -20.16
CA ALA A 250 -6.63 9.52 -20.53
C ALA A 250 -6.33 10.46 -19.35
N ALA A 251 -6.79 10.16 -18.13
CA ALA A 251 -6.44 10.97 -16.95
C ALA A 251 -4.95 10.94 -16.64
N PHE A 252 -4.34 9.76 -16.68
CA PHE A 252 -2.94 9.59 -16.30
C PHE A 252 -1.98 10.06 -17.39
N GLU A 253 -2.30 9.86 -18.67
CA GLU A 253 -1.53 10.44 -19.79
C GLU A 253 -1.46 11.95 -19.68
N HIS A 254 -2.51 12.60 -19.17
CA HIS A 254 -2.54 14.04 -19.00
C HIS A 254 -1.45 14.57 -18.05
N ILE A 255 -1.08 13.79 -17.03
CA ILE A 255 -0.02 14.14 -16.09
C ILE A 255 1.34 13.57 -16.48
N GLY A 256 1.49 13.13 -17.75
CA GLY A 256 2.72 12.53 -18.25
C GLY A 256 3.03 11.16 -17.65
N ALA A 257 2.05 10.49 -17.03
CA ALA A 257 2.25 9.18 -16.43
C ALA A 257 2.14 8.07 -17.47
N THR A 258 3.05 7.09 -17.36
CA THR A 258 2.95 5.85 -18.15
C THR A 258 2.00 4.89 -17.46
N THR A 259 0.97 4.40 -18.16
CA THR A 259 -0.01 3.48 -17.56
C THR A 259 0.14 2.04 -18.03
N TYR A 260 0.04 1.13 -17.06
CA TYR A 260 -0.02 -0.32 -17.28
C TYR A 260 -1.33 -0.84 -16.71
N TRP A 261 -1.97 -1.78 -17.40
CA TRP A 261 -3.27 -2.32 -16.98
C TRP A 261 -3.22 -3.83 -16.78
N SER A 262 -3.87 -4.31 -15.73
CA SER A 262 -4.11 -5.73 -15.49
C SER A 262 -5.43 -5.93 -14.76
N THR A 263 -6.00 -7.13 -14.89
CA THR A 263 -7.20 -7.54 -14.16
C THR A 263 -6.82 -8.55 -13.09
N VAL A 264 -7.29 -8.32 -11.87
CA VAL A 264 -7.16 -9.28 -10.75
C VAL A 264 -8.43 -10.13 -10.73
N ALA A 265 -8.27 -11.39 -11.10
CA ALA A 265 -9.32 -12.40 -11.03
C ALA A 265 -9.14 -13.24 -9.75
N PRO A 266 -10.22 -13.80 -9.18
CA PRO A 266 -10.10 -14.68 -8.02
C PRO A 266 -9.35 -15.95 -8.44
N ASN A 267 -8.38 -16.37 -7.63
CA ASN A 267 -7.65 -17.61 -7.83
C ASN A 267 -8.64 -18.79 -7.84
N SER A 268 -8.83 -19.39 -9.03
CA SER A 268 -9.70 -20.56 -9.22
C SER A 268 -9.12 -21.85 -8.64
N THR A 269 -7.92 -21.79 -8.06
CA THR A 269 -7.12 -22.92 -7.58
C THR A 269 -7.10 -22.95 -6.06
N LYS A 270 -8.21 -23.40 -5.46
CA LYS A 270 -8.32 -24.10 -4.17
C LYS A 270 -9.79 -24.49 -3.99
N LEU A 271 -10.19 -25.53 -4.72
CA LEU A 271 -11.30 -26.41 -4.35
C LEU A 271 -10.68 -27.71 -3.84
#